data_AF-A0AA37VYY0-F1
#
_entry.id   AF-A0AA37VYY0-F1
#
_cell.length_a   1.000
_cell.length_b   1.000
_cell.length_c   1.000
_cell.angle_alpha   90.00
_cell.angle_beta   90.00
_cell.angle_gamma   90.00
#
_symmetry.space_group_name_H-M   'P 1'
#
loop_
_entity.id
_entity.type
_entity.pdbx_description
1 polymer ?
#
loop_
_entity_poly.entity_id
_entity_poly.type
_entity_poly.pdbx_seq_one_letter_code
_entity_poly.pdbx_strand_id
1 'polypeptide(L)'
;MAHSTAKSSPAPVAVTKASATAGKTSGRRRARTPAQRPSATPLAKERTEFLAGIVGGAELARMLGVSRSQPTRWRSGAEQPGPDAARGLVDLDHVMTRALMLWPARVATDWLTSANAYLDGARPLDVLKVRGSAEVIDALDAVAAGAYA
;
A
#
# COMPACT_ATOMS: atom_id res chain seq x y z
N MET A 1 -20.28 37.50 77.48
CA MET A 1 -20.18 38.66 76.59
C MET A 1 -20.41 38.13 75.17
N ALA A 2 -21.67 37.94 74.75
CA ALA A 2 -22.58 38.95 74.14
C ALA A 2 -21.95 39.46 72.83
N HIS A 3 -22.50 39.28 71.63
CA HIS A 3 -23.88 39.35 71.13
C HIS A 3 -23.99 38.39 69.90
N SER A 4 -24.99 37.54 69.65
CA SER A 4 -26.46 37.66 69.61
C SER A 4 -26.98 38.85 68.78
N THR A 5 -27.33 38.60 67.52
CA THR A 5 -28.63 39.00 66.97
C THR A 5 -28.95 38.25 65.69
N ALA A 6 -30.07 37.53 65.72
CA ALA A 6 -30.82 37.03 64.57
C ALA A 6 -31.99 37.97 64.24
N LYS A 7 -32.31 38.15 62.96
CA LYS A 7 -33.63 38.45 62.35
C LYS A 7 -33.36 38.83 60.87
N SER A 8 -34.17 38.54 59.86
CA SER A 8 -35.52 38.00 59.75
C SER A 8 -35.74 37.61 58.27
N SER A 9 -36.58 36.60 58.00
CA SER A 9 -37.13 36.25 56.68
C SER A 9 -38.03 37.38 56.13
N PRO A 10 -38.32 37.45 54.80
CA PRO A 10 -39.41 36.64 54.23
C PRO A 10 -39.20 36.14 52.77
N ALA A 11 -39.88 35.03 52.41
CA ALA A 11 -40.34 34.71 51.04
C ALA A 11 -41.75 35.30 50.84
N PRO A 12 -42.46 35.22 49.68
CA PRO A 12 -42.15 34.59 48.37
C PRO A 12 -42.53 35.46 47.14
N VAL A 13 -42.01 35.18 45.94
CA VAL A 13 -42.80 35.39 44.71
C VAL A 13 -42.31 34.49 43.57
N ALA A 14 -43.21 33.64 43.10
CA ALA A 14 -43.05 32.89 41.86
C ALA A 14 -43.29 33.81 40.66
N VAL A 15 -42.41 33.78 39.66
CA VAL A 15 -42.72 34.21 38.30
C VAL A 15 -42.30 33.12 37.32
N THR A 16 -43.30 32.67 36.59
CA THR A 16 -43.35 31.70 35.51
C THR A 16 -42.68 32.17 34.21
N LYS A 17 -42.12 31.17 33.50
CA LYS A 17 -41.96 31.01 32.03
C LYS A 17 -40.97 31.91 31.27
N ALA A 18 -39.99 31.26 30.63
CA ALA A 18 -39.96 31.13 29.17
C ALA A 18 -38.88 30.12 28.73
N SER A 19 -39.30 29.16 27.92
CA SER A 19 -38.44 28.24 27.18
C SER A 19 -37.60 28.99 26.15
N ALA A 20 -36.31 28.66 26.05
CA ALA A 20 -35.52 28.94 24.85
C ALA A 20 -34.58 27.76 24.59
N THR A 21 -34.96 26.97 23.61
CA THR A 21 -34.24 25.83 23.04
C THR A 21 -32.93 26.29 22.42
N ALA A 22 -31.82 26.13 23.14
CA ALA A 22 -30.49 26.35 22.57
C ALA A 22 -30.16 25.17 21.64
N GLY A 23 -30.32 25.41 20.34
CA GLY A 23 -30.09 24.44 19.28
C GLY A 23 -28.70 23.82 19.35
N LYS A 24 -28.66 22.48 19.31
CA LYS A 24 -27.47 21.71 18.94
C LYS A 24 -27.06 22.14 17.53
N THR A 25 -26.05 22.99 17.41
CA THR A 25 -25.26 23.13 16.18
C THR A 25 -24.49 21.83 15.97
N SER A 26 -25.20 20.84 15.41
CA SER A 26 -24.60 19.67 14.76
C SER A 26 -23.82 20.20 13.56
N GLY A 27 -22.58 20.59 13.81
CA GLY A 27 -21.60 20.83 12.77
C GLY A 27 -21.45 19.52 12.01
N ARG A 28 -22.15 19.40 10.89
CA ARG A 28 -22.03 18.30 9.93
C ARG A 28 -20.60 18.35 9.41
N ARG A 29 -19.70 17.66 10.12
CA ARG A 29 -18.32 17.40 9.71
C ARG A 29 -18.44 16.76 8.33
N ARG A 30 -18.25 17.56 7.27
CA ARG A 30 -18.23 17.07 5.89
C ARG A 30 -17.21 15.94 5.90
N ALA A 31 -17.69 14.71 5.74
CA ALA A 31 -16.83 13.59 5.48
C ALA A 31 -15.98 14.01 4.28
N ARG A 32 -14.66 14.15 4.49
CA ARG A 32 -13.74 14.31 3.36
C ARG A 32 -13.95 13.04 2.55
N THR A 33 -14.60 13.16 1.40
CA THR A 33 -14.63 12.10 0.40
C THR A 33 -13.18 11.65 0.26
N PRO A 34 -12.84 10.36 0.48
CA PRO A 34 -11.49 9.90 0.22
C PRO A 34 -11.20 10.31 -1.21
N ALA A 35 -10.14 11.11 -1.42
CA ALA A 35 -9.70 11.45 -2.75
C ALA A 35 -9.67 10.14 -3.54
N GLN A 36 -10.46 10.09 -4.60
CA GLN A 36 -10.64 8.90 -5.41
C GLN A 36 -9.24 8.54 -5.91
N ARG A 37 -8.61 7.55 -5.27
CA ARG A 37 -7.30 7.06 -5.72
C ARG A 37 -7.48 6.70 -7.19
N PRO A 38 -6.50 6.99 -8.07
CA PRO A 38 -6.61 6.63 -9.47
C PRO A 38 -7.10 5.19 -9.55
N SER A 39 -8.29 5.05 -10.14
CA SER A 39 -9.01 3.80 -10.28
C SER A 39 -8.07 2.73 -10.79
N ALA A 40 -8.21 1.51 -10.27
CA ALA A 40 -7.77 0.25 -10.86
C ALA A 40 -7.18 0.45 -12.27
N THR A 41 -5.88 0.74 -12.38
CA THR A 41 -5.31 0.92 -13.71
C THR A 41 -5.37 -0.45 -14.39
N PRO A 42 -5.95 -0.57 -15.60
CA PRO A 42 -5.93 -1.82 -16.38
C PRO A 42 -4.55 -2.49 -16.37
N LEU A 43 -3.51 -1.65 -16.34
CA LEU A 43 -2.12 -2.03 -16.24
C LEU A 43 -1.74 -2.89 -15.02
N ALA A 44 -2.39 -2.74 -13.86
CA ALA A 44 -2.11 -3.58 -12.70
C ALA A 44 -2.59 -5.02 -12.91
N LYS A 45 -3.75 -5.19 -13.56
CA LYS A 45 -4.27 -6.50 -13.96
C LYS A 45 -3.35 -7.14 -14.99
N GLU A 46 -3.01 -6.41 -16.05
CA GLU A 46 -2.12 -6.88 -17.12
C GLU A 46 -0.75 -7.31 -16.60
N ARG A 47 -0.12 -6.51 -15.71
CA ARG A 47 1.14 -6.90 -15.05
C ARG A 47 1.01 -8.16 -14.22
N THR A 48 -0.09 -8.29 -13.48
CA THR A 48 -0.34 -9.49 -12.68
C THR A 48 -0.51 -10.71 -13.58
N GLU A 49 -1.21 -10.58 -14.71
CA GLU A 49 -1.38 -11.65 -15.70
C GLU A 49 -0.05 -12.05 -16.33
N PHE A 50 0.74 -11.08 -16.80
CA PHE A 50 2.06 -11.29 -17.38
C PHE A 50 3.00 -12.02 -16.40
N LEU A 51 3.21 -11.45 -15.21
CA LEU A 51 4.11 -12.02 -14.21
C LEU A 51 3.63 -13.40 -13.74
N ALA A 52 2.32 -13.56 -13.48
CA ALA A 52 1.79 -14.86 -13.07
C ALA A 52 1.82 -15.90 -14.20
N GLY A 53 1.84 -15.48 -15.47
CA GLY A 53 2.05 -16.38 -16.60
C GLY A 53 3.48 -16.92 -16.67
N ILE A 54 4.46 -16.16 -16.17
CA ILE A 54 5.88 -16.55 -16.12
C ILE A 54 6.16 -17.44 -14.92
N VAL A 55 5.84 -16.95 -13.70
CA VAL A 55 6.26 -17.61 -12.45
C VAL A 55 5.16 -18.42 -11.77
N GLY A 56 3.91 -18.27 -12.21
CA GLY A 56 2.74 -18.81 -11.53
C GLY A 56 2.25 -17.90 -10.39
N GLY A 57 0.93 -17.91 -10.15
CA GLY A 57 0.31 -16.99 -9.18
C GLY A 57 0.80 -17.19 -7.72
N ALA A 58 1.12 -18.43 -7.33
CA ALA A 58 1.60 -18.72 -5.98
C ALA A 58 3.03 -18.23 -5.74
N GLU A 59 3.90 -18.31 -6.76
CA GLU A 59 5.24 -17.73 -6.70
C GLU A 59 5.16 -16.21 -6.72
N LEU A 60 4.34 -15.64 -7.61
CA LEU A 60 4.13 -14.19 -7.65
C LEU A 60 3.69 -13.63 -6.29
N ALA A 61 2.78 -14.32 -5.60
CA ALA A 61 2.38 -13.93 -4.24
C ALA A 61 3.57 -13.90 -3.26
N ARG A 62 4.45 -14.92 -3.30
CA ARG A 62 5.66 -14.98 -2.47
C ARG A 62 6.68 -13.90 -2.84
N MET A 63 6.85 -13.66 -4.14
CA MET A 63 7.72 -12.59 -4.66
C MET A 63 7.24 -11.21 -4.24
N LEU A 64 5.93 -10.98 -4.13
CA LEU A 64 5.38 -9.69 -3.68
C LEU A 64 5.16 -9.60 -2.17
N GLY A 65 5.33 -10.70 -1.42
CA GLY A 65 5.06 -10.73 0.02
C GLY A 65 3.57 -10.61 0.38
N VAL A 66 2.68 -11.05 -0.51
CA VAL A 66 1.22 -10.98 -0.35
C VAL A 66 0.60 -12.36 -0.15
N SER A 67 -0.68 -12.41 0.21
CA SER A 67 -1.41 -13.67 0.35
C SER A 67 -1.61 -14.35 -1.02
N ARG A 68 -1.64 -15.69 -1.05
CA ARG A 68 -1.77 -16.48 -2.29
C ARG A 68 -3.04 -16.19 -3.09
N SER A 69 -4.10 -15.68 -2.45
CA SER A 69 -5.36 -15.33 -3.09
C SER A 69 -5.32 -14.00 -3.84
N GLN A 70 -4.43 -13.08 -3.45
CA GLN A 70 -4.42 -11.71 -3.97
C GLN A 70 -4.12 -11.64 -5.48
N PRO A 71 -3.08 -12.31 -6.03
CA PRO A 71 -2.86 -12.28 -7.48
C PRO A 71 -4.06 -12.79 -8.28
N THR A 72 -4.78 -13.79 -7.79
CA THR A 72 -6.01 -14.27 -8.45
C THR A 72 -7.12 -13.22 -8.42
N ARG A 73 -7.32 -12.55 -7.28
CA ARG A 73 -8.33 -11.49 -7.15
C ARG A 73 -8.00 -10.29 -8.04
N TRP A 74 -6.72 -9.88 -8.12
CA TRP A 74 -6.27 -8.80 -9.00
C TRP A 74 -6.48 -9.13 -10.48
N ARG A 75 -6.17 -10.36 -10.92
CA ARG A 75 -6.44 -10.79 -12.31
C ARG A 75 -7.93 -10.81 -12.64
N SER A 76 -8.77 -11.19 -11.69
CA SER A 76 -10.23 -11.15 -11.86
C SER A 76 -10.84 -9.75 -11.79
N GLY A 77 -10.08 -8.75 -11.33
CA GLY A 77 -10.59 -7.41 -11.02
C GLY A 77 -11.45 -7.33 -9.76
N ALA A 78 -11.53 -8.41 -8.97
CA ALA A 78 -12.29 -8.46 -7.71
C ALA A 78 -11.65 -7.64 -6.58
N GLU A 79 -10.36 -7.33 -6.73
CA GLU A 79 -9.58 -6.54 -5.76
C GLU A 79 -8.50 -5.78 -6.53
N GLN A 80 -8.16 -4.58 -6.07
CA GLN A 80 -6.97 -3.89 -6.55
C GLN A 80 -5.79 -4.05 -5.60
N PRO A 81 -4.56 -4.15 -6.12
CA PRO A 81 -3.39 -4.17 -5.28
C PRO A 81 -3.32 -2.88 -4.44
N GLY A 82 -2.98 -3.03 -3.17
CA GLY A 82 -2.62 -1.90 -2.31
C GLY A 82 -1.37 -1.17 -2.82
N PRO A 83 -1.04 0.02 -2.29
CA PRO A 83 0.08 0.84 -2.78
C PRO A 83 1.42 0.10 -2.87
N ASP A 84 1.77 -0.68 -1.86
CA ASP A 84 3.05 -1.40 -1.81
C ASP A 84 3.09 -2.54 -2.83
N ALA A 85 2.00 -3.31 -2.93
CA ALA A 85 1.86 -4.35 -3.95
C ALA A 85 1.85 -3.79 -5.37
N ALA A 86 1.21 -2.63 -5.58
CA ALA A 86 1.19 -1.95 -6.86
C ALA A 86 2.59 -1.48 -7.28
N ARG A 87 3.36 -0.93 -6.34
CA ARG A 87 4.78 -0.59 -6.57
C ARG A 87 5.59 -1.84 -6.89
N GLY A 88 5.47 -2.89 -6.08
CA GLY A 88 6.17 -4.16 -6.30
C GLY A 88 5.84 -4.81 -7.65
N LEU A 89 4.59 -4.71 -8.11
CA LEU A 89 4.21 -5.16 -9.45
C LEU A 89 4.92 -4.38 -10.56
N VAL A 90 5.02 -3.05 -10.45
CA VAL A 90 5.72 -2.21 -11.42
C VAL A 90 7.21 -2.53 -11.45
N ASP A 91 7.84 -2.61 -10.28
CA ASP A 91 9.27 -2.89 -10.15
C ASP A 91 9.62 -4.30 -10.67
N LEU A 92 8.83 -5.31 -10.31
CA LEU A 92 9.05 -6.69 -10.75
C LEU A 92 8.78 -6.86 -12.25
N ASP A 93 7.76 -6.21 -12.79
CA ASP A 93 7.48 -6.17 -14.24
C ASP A 93 8.66 -5.60 -15.03
N HIS A 94 9.22 -4.48 -14.56
CA HIS A 94 10.36 -3.84 -15.21
C HIS A 94 11.59 -4.74 -15.21
N VAL A 95 11.96 -5.28 -14.05
CA VAL A 95 13.12 -6.17 -13.89
C VAL A 95 12.94 -7.47 -14.66
N MET A 96 11.77 -8.10 -14.59
CA MET A 96 11.51 -9.36 -15.30
C MET A 96 11.58 -9.16 -16.81
N THR A 97 10.99 -8.07 -17.33
CA THR A 97 11.05 -7.74 -18.77
C THR A 97 12.50 -7.56 -19.22
N ARG A 98 13.33 -6.88 -18.43
CA ARG A 98 14.76 -6.68 -18.74
C ARG A 98 15.54 -8.00 -18.70
N ALA A 99 15.29 -8.85 -17.70
CA ALA A 99 15.93 -10.16 -17.59
C ALA A 99 15.54 -11.11 -18.73
N LEU A 100 14.28 -11.07 -19.19
CA LEU A 100 13.80 -11.87 -20.32
C LEU A 100 14.44 -11.52 -21.67
N MET A 101 15.06 -10.34 -21.79
CA MET A 101 15.85 -10.00 -22.97
C MET A 101 17.21 -10.70 -22.99
N LEU A 102 17.68 -11.17 -21.85
CA LEU A 102 18.97 -11.86 -21.70
C LEU A 102 18.78 -13.38 -21.65
N TRP A 103 17.67 -13.84 -21.08
CA TRP A 103 17.48 -15.26 -20.78
C TRP A 103 16.04 -15.76 -20.92
N PRO A 104 15.84 -17.07 -21.09
CA PRO A 104 14.53 -17.70 -20.94
C PRO A 104 13.94 -17.49 -19.53
N ALA A 105 12.61 -17.51 -19.44
CA ALA A 105 11.85 -17.29 -18.20
C ALA A 105 12.35 -18.04 -16.96
N ARG A 106 12.71 -19.32 -17.12
CA ARG A 106 13.24 -20.14 -16.02
C ARG A 106 14.54 -19.55 -15.46
N VAL A 107 15.49 -19.22 -16.33
CA VAL A 107 16.79 -18.67 -15.95
C VAL A 107 16.64 -17.27 -15.37
N ALA A 108 15.76 -16.43 -15.92
CA ALA A 108 15.45 -15.13 -15.34
C ALA A 108 14.88 -15.24 -13.92
N THR A 109 13.99 -16.21 -13.68
CA THR A 109 13.42 -16.49 -12.35
C THR A 109 14.48 -16.99 -11.37
N ASP A 110 15.33 -17.91 -11.81
CA ASP A 110 16.43 -18.45 -11.00
C ASP A 110 17.42 -17.33 -10.63
N TRP A 111 17.76 -16.44 -11.57
CA TRP A 111 18.62 -15.29 -11.32
C TRP A 111 18.05 -14.35 -10.26
N LEU A 112 16.75 -14.04 -10.31
CA LEU A 112 16.09 -13.18 -9.32
C LEU A 112 16.05 -13.76 -7.91
N THR A 113 16.05 -15.09 -7.82
CA THR A 113 15.86 -15.82 -6.56
C THR A 113 17.14 -16.44 -5.99
N SER A 114 18.27 -16.28 -6.68
CA SER A 114 19.58 -16.79 -6.29
C SER A 114 20.50 -15.67 -5.80
N ALA A 115 21.54 -16.02 -5.03
CA ALA A 115 22.57 -15.08 -4.60
C ALA A 115 23.30 -14.50 -5.82
N ASN A 116 23.55 -13.19 -5.82
CA ASN A 116 24.08 -12.47 -6.98
C ASN A 116 25.38 -11.70 -6.65
N ALA A 117 26.43 -11.93 -7.44
CA ALA A 117 27.74 -11.32 -7.22
C ALA A 117 27.77 -9.80 -7.44
N TYR A 118 26.90 -9.26 -8.32
CA TYR A 118 26.78 -7.81 -8.54
C TYR A 118 26.04 -7.09 -7.41
N LEU A 119 25.44 -7.85 -6.49
CA LEU A 119 24.64 -7.34 -5.37
C LEU A 119 25.21 -7.84 -4.02
N ASP A 120 26.53 -8.02 -3.92
CA ASP A 120 27.24 -8.48 -2.72
C ASP A 120 26.69 -9.80 -2.13
N GLY A 121 26.24 -10.71 -3.00
CA GLY A 121 25.65 -11.99 -2.63
C GLY A 121 24.17 -11.92 -2.24
N ALA A 122 23.56 -10.72 -2.19
CA ALA A 122 22.13 -10.59 -1.99
C ALA A 122 21.34 -11.17 -3.17
N ARG A 123 20.13 -11.64 -2.91
CA ARG A 123 19.21 -12.06 -3.96
C ARG A 123 18.58 -10.81 -4.60
N PRO A 124 18.52 -10.70 -5.94
CA PRO A 124 17.93 -9.53 -6.59
C PRO A 124 16.49 -9.25 -6.14
N LEU A 125 15.68 -10.29 -5.89
CA LEU A 125 14.32 -10.14 -5.37
C LEU A 125 14.27 -9.48 -3.98
N ASP A 126 15.25 -9.75 -3.11
CA ASP A 126 15.30 -9.12 -1.79
C ASP A 126 15.73 -7.65 -1.91
N VAL A 127 16.68 -7.36 -2.80
CA VAL A 127 17.07 -5.98 -3.14
C VAL A 127 15.88 -5.21 -3.67
N LEU A 128 15.13 -5.80 -4.60
CA LEU A 128 13.92 -5.23 -5.18
C LEU A 128 12.90 -4.82 -4.10
N LYS A 129 12.67 -5.69 -3.11
CA LYS A 129 11.71 -5.45 -2.01
C LYS A 129 12.12 -4.33 -1.07
N VAL A 130 13.42 -4.21 -0.78
CA VAL A 130 13.93 -3.31 0.26
C VAL A 130 14.36 -1.97 -0.31
N ARG A 131 14.98 -1.97 -1.49
CA ARG A 131 15.69 -0.82 -2.08
C ARG A 131 15.09 -0.37 -3.41
N GLY A 132 14.21 -1.16 -4.01
CA GLY A 132 13.60 -0.87 -5.32
C GLY A 132 14.41 -1.45 -6.48
N SER A 133 14.05 -1.05 -7.71
CA SER A 133 14.53 -1.69 -8.94
C SER A 133 15.89 -1.21 -9.44
N ALA A 134 16.34 -0.01 -9.08
CA ALA A 134 17.52 0.63 -9.68
C ALA A 134 18.79 -0.26 -9.63
N GLU A 135 19.19 -0.71 -8.44
CA GLU A 135 20.39 -1.56 -8.29
C GLU A 135 20.28 -2.89 -9.04
N VAL A 136 19.06 -3.44 -9.15
CA VAL A 136 18.83 -4.70 -9.88
C VAL A 136 18.95 -4.49 -11.39
N ILE A 137 18.52 -3.34 -11.89
CA ILE A 137 18.69 -2.97 -13.30
C ILE A 137 20.17 -2.72 -13.60
N ASP A 138 20.90 -2.01 -12.75
CA ASP A 138 22.34 -1.81 -12.90
C ASP A 138 23.10 -3.15 -12.98
N ALA A 139 22.70 -4.13 -12.15
CA ALA A 139 23.25 -5.48 -12.21
C ALA A 139 22.92 -6.21 -13.53
N LEU A 140 21.72 -6.05 -14.08
CA LEU A 140 21.35 -6.62 -15.39
C LEU A 140 22.12 -5.96 -16.53
N ASP A 141 22.37 -4.65 -16.46
CA ASP A 141 23.16 -3.93 -17.46
C ASP A 141 24.64 -4.34 -17.40
N ALA A 142 25.18 -4.58 -16.22
CA ALA A 142 26.53 -5.11 -16.04
C ALA A 142 26.69 -6.53 -16.64
N VAL A 143 25.68 -7.39 -16.46
CA VAL A 143 25.62 -8.71 -17.12
C VAL A 143 25.60 -8.54 -18.65
N ALA A 144 24.74 -7.66 -19.17
CA ALA A 144 24.62 -7.44 -20.60
C ALA A 144 25.94 -6.94 -21.19
N ALA A 145 26.61 -5.98 -20.54
CA ALA A 145 27.92 -5.48 -20.96
C ALA A 145 28.99 -6.58 -21.01
N GLY A 146 29.00 -7.50 -20.04
CA GLY A 146 29.90 -8.65 -20.02
C GLY A 146 29.60 -9.71 -21.09
N ALA A 147 28.38 -9.78 -21.59
CA ALA A 147 28.00 -10.72 -22.65
C ALA A 147 28.46 -10.28 -24.06
N TYR A 148 28.80 -9.00 -24.23
CA TYR A 148 29.27 -8.43 -25.50
C TYR A 148 30.79 -8.21 -25.56
N ALA A 149 31.51 -8.48 -24.46
CA ALA A 149 32.97 -8.36 -24.37
C ALA A 149 33.66 -9.65 -24.85
#